data_AF-H0GM34-F1
#
_entry.id   AF-H0GM34-F1
#
_cell.length_a   1.000
_cell.length_b   1.000
_cell.length_c   1.000
_cell.angle_alpha   90.00
_cell.angle_beta   90.00
_cell.angle_gamma   90.00
#
_symmetry.space_group_name_H-M   'P 1'
#
loop_
_entity.id
_entity.type
_entity.pdbx_description
1 polymer ?
#
loop_
_entity_poly.entity_id
_entity_poly.type
_entity_poly.pdbx_seq_one_letter_code
_entity_poly.pdbx_strand_id
1 'polypeptide(L)'
;MLLQPVWKGCRWIQFVRPIRRWNSTGTNRGVPFSFKDISNQEDITNISYPSSSDSVLTKSNGSSEVYKPKEEVVKYILHGKFTKNNTHLTFSSVVEDKNFHKNKGLTYNDTMLYYLNLPQKVKISLSTGCLGFRKAARGEYEAAFQTSGRMFELIKEKNMLNKDIEVVMDDFGKGRAAFISALVRKEGASVVKKVVKISDATKLKFGGVRSPKMRRL
;
A
#
# COMPACT_ATOMS: atom_id res chain seq x y z
N MET A 1 41.10 56.79 -27.81
CA MET A 1 41.19 56.66 -26.34
C MET A 1 40.04 55.79 -25.87
N LEU A 2 40.35 54.86 -24.97
CA LEU A 2 39.60 53.66 -24.61
C LEU A 2 38.23 53.94 -23.97
N LEU A 3 37.17 53.34 -24.50
CA LEU A 3 35.90 53.16 -23.80
C LEU A 3 35.95 51.82 -23.05
N GLN A 4 36.08 51.88 -21.73
CA GLN A 4 35.97 50.72 -20.85
C GLN A 4 34.50 50.40 -20.55
N PRO A 5 34.10 49.12 -20.45
CA PRO A 5 32.76 48.74 -20.04
C PRO A 5 32.60 48.79 -18.52
N VAL A 6 31.57 49.49 -18.04
CA VAL A 6 31.13 49.45 -16.64
C VAL A 6 30.46 48.10 -16.37
N TRP A 7 31.18 47.21 -15.70
CA TRP A 7 30.63 45.99 -15.11
C TRP A 7 29.64 46.32 -13.98
N LYS A 8 28.33 46.17 -14.23
CA LYS A 8 27.34 46.08 -13.15
C LYS A 8 27.30 44.64 -12.64
N GLY A 9 28.03 44.38 -11.57
CA GLY A 9 27.94 43.14 -10.81
C GLY A 9 26.52 42.95 -10.29
N CYS A 10 25.75 42.06 -10.92
CA CYS A 10 24.51 41.53 -10.37
C CYS A 10 24.86 40.65 -9.18
N ARG A 11 24.74 41.21 -7.98
CA ARG A 11 24.87 40.51 -6.72
C ARG A 11 23.69 39.55 -6.59
N TRP A 12 23.93 38.26 -6.85
CA TRP A 12 22.98 37.20 -6.57
C TRP A 12 22.70 37.19 -5.07
N ILE A 13 21.53 37.69 -4.67
CA ILE A 13 21.00 37.48 -3.33
C ILE A 13 20.49 36.04 -3.30
N GLN A 14 21.33 35.14 -2.77
CA GLN A 14 20.90 33.80 -2.43
C GLN A 14 19.82 33.91 -1.34
N PHE A 15 18.56 33.73 -1.74
CA PHE A 15 17.45 33.61 -0.80
C PHE A 15 17.47 32.21 -0.17
N VAL A 16 18.48 31.93 0.65
CA VAL A 16 18.47 30.77 1.55
C VAL A 16 17.65 31.21 2.77
N ARG A 17 16.37 30.84 2.80
CA ARG A 17 15.62 30.89 4.06
C ARG A 17 16.19 29.79 4.97
N PRO A 18 16.78 30.10 6.13
CA PRO A 18 17.08 29.06 7.09
C PRO A 18 15.74 28.52 7.60
N ILE A 19 15.61 27.20 7.58
CA ILE A 19 14.58 26.48 8.32
C ILE A 19 14.74 26.91 9.79
N ARG A 20 13.80 27.70 10.31
CA ARG A 20 13.73 27.97 11.75
C ARG A 20 13.42 26.65 12.44
N ARG A 21 14.46 25.98 12.92
CA ARG A 21 14.34 24.93 13.92
C ARG A 21 13.90 25.63 15.22
N TRP A 22 12.69 25.34 15.68
CA TRP A 22 12.27 25.69 17.03
C TRP A 22 13.19 24.97 18.02
N ASN A 23 14.06 25.72 18.68
CA ASN A 23 14.76 25.27 19.87
C ASN A 23 13.93 25.72 21.07
N SER A 24 13.26 24.79 21.74
CA SER A 24 12.68 25.05 23.06
C SER A 24 13.82 25.05 24.09
N THR A 25 14.33 26.22 24.43
CA THR A 25 15.07 26.43 25.67
C THR A 25 14.07 26.51 26.81
N GLY A 26 13.77 25.36 27.40
CA GLY A 26 13.05 25.23 28.66
C GLY A 26 13.78 24.19 29.51
N THR A 27 14.64 24.66 30.40
CA THR A 27 15.33 23.81 31.36
C THR A 27 14.37 23.39 32.47
N ASN A 28 13.84 22.18 32.39
CA ASN A 28 13.36 21.46 33.58
C ASN A 28 14.45 20.47 33.99
N ARG A 29 15.26 20.88 34.98
CA ARG A 29 16.06 19.94 35.77
C ARG A 29 15.07 19.18 36.67
N GLY A 30 15.00 17.86 36.55
CA GLY A 30 14.24 17.04 37.48
C GLY A 30 13.79 15.70 36.90
N VAL A 31 14.56 14.67 37.23
CA VAL A 31 14.25 13.22 37.23
C VAL A 31 14.03 12.54 35.85
N PRO A 32 14.83 11.51 35.49
CA PRO A 32 14.51 10.64 34.37
C PRO A 32 13.27 9.80 34.71
N PHE A 33 12.21 9.97 33.92
CA PHE A 33 10.97 9.20 34.06
C PHE A 33 11.25 7.72 33.78
N SER A 34 11.14 6.86 34.79
CA SER A 34 11.35 5.41 34.71
C SER A 34 10.00 4.71 34.75
N PHE A 35 9.75 3.78 33.83
CA PHE A 35 8.50 3.00 33.76
C PHE A 35 8.21 2.14 35.01
N LYS A 36 9.16 2.05 35.95
CA LYS A 36 9.00 1.35 37.23
C LYS A 36 8.18 2.14 38.26
N ASP A 37 8.02 3.45 38.08
CA ASP A 37 7.33 4.30 39.07
C ASP A 37 5.80 4.29 38.92
N ILE A 38 5.27 3.68 37.84
CA ILE A 38 3.83 3.53 37.61
C ILE A 38 3.26 2.29 38.34
N SER A 39 4.09 1.30 38.68
CA SER A 39 3.58 0.06 39.28
C SER A 39 3.27 0.15 40.77
N ASN A 40 3.57 1.28 41.42
CA ASN A 40 3.43 1.48 42.86
C ASN A 40 2.56 2.72 43.19
N GLN A 41 1.52 3.00 42.41
CA GLN A 41 0.47 3.90 42.87
C GLN A 41 -0.63 3.08 43.54
N GLU A 42 -0.92 3.44 44.79
CA GLU A 42 -2.04 2.90 45.56
C GLU A 42 -3.35 3.22 44.84
N ASP A 43 -4.19 2.19 44.66
CA ASP A 43 -5.47 2.29 43.99
C ASP A 43 -6.40 3.25 44.74
N ILE A 44 -6.80 4.35 44.10
CA ILE A 44 -7.86 5.23 44.61
C ILE A 44 -9.20 4.48 44.46
N THR A 45 -9.72 3.96 45.56
CA THR A 45 -10.86 3.03 45.62
C THR A 45 -12.25 3.62 45.29
N ASN A 46 -12.34 4.86 44.81
CA ASN A 46 -13.61 5.59 44.71
C ASN A 46 -14.06 5.96 43.29
N ILE A 47 -13.52 5.32 42.25
CA ILE A 47 -14.04 5.48 40.89
C ILE A 47 -14.41 4.10 40.33
N SER A 48 -15.72 3.81 40.35
CA SER A 48 -16.26 2.63 39.67
C SER A 48 -16.47 2.96 38.18
N TYR A 49 -15.67 2.34 37.33
CA TYR A 49 -15.96 2.20 35.90
C TYR A 49 -16.73 0.89 35.71
N PRO A 50 -17.67 0.79 34.74
CA PRO A 50 -18.38 -0.45 34.49
C PRO A 50 -17.36 -1.51 34.08
N SER A 51 -17.25 -2.55 34.90
CA SER A 51 -16.34 -3.67 34.71
C SER A 51 -16.67 -4.37 33.39
N SER A 52 -15.82 -4.17 32.39
CA SER A 52 -15.62 -5.18 31.36
C SER A 52 -15.21 -6.46 32.08
N SER A 53 -15.98 -7.52 31.91
CA SER A 53 -15.73 -8.85 32.47
C SER A 53 -14.24 -9.18 32.42
N ASP A 54 -13.57 -9.13 33.59
CA ASP A 54 -12.23 -9.63 33.75
C ASP A 54 -12.24 -11.09 33.37
N SER A 55 -11.69 -11.41 32.20
CA SER A 55 -11.32 -12.77 31.88
C SER A 55 -10.25 -13.16 32.88
N VAL A 56 -10.67 -13.89 33.92
CA VAL A 56 -9.79 -14.60 34.84
C VAL A 56 -8.75 -15.33 33.98
N LEU A 57 -7.51 -14.85 34.03
CA LEU A 57 -6.34 -15.53 33.49
C LEU A 57 -6.12 -16.77 34.34
N THR A 58 -6.92 -17.80 34.09
CA THR A 58 -6.60 -19.16 34.51
C THR A 58 -5.32 -19.53 33.76
N LYS A 59 -4.18 -19.48 34.46
CA LYS A 59 -2.91 -20.02 33.98
C LYS A 59 -3.10 -21.52 33.72
N SER A 60 -3.60 -21.86 32.54
CA SER A 60 -3.60 -23.24 32.07
C SER A 60 -2.15 -23.59 31.76
N ASN A 61 -1.58 -24.50 32.55
CA ASN A 61 -0.34 -25.22 32.27
C ASN A 61 -0.52 -26.10 31.03
N GLY A 62 -0.71 -25.48 29.86
CA GLY A 62 -0.67 -26.13 28.57
C GLY A 62 0.63 -25.70 27.90
N SER A 63 1.39 -26.67 27.39
CA SER A 63 2.51 -26.43 26.48
C SER A 63 2.12 -25.32 25.49
N SER A 64 2.78 -24.17 25.57
CA SER A 64 2.59 -23.08 24.61
C SER A 64 3.15 -23.53 23.28
N GLU A 65 2.36 -24.31 22.53
CA GLU A 65 2.70 -24.70 21.17
C GLU A 65 2.90 -23.41 20.37
N VAL A 66 4.14 -23.19 19.92
CA VAL A 66 4.51 -22.04 19.13
C VAL A 66 3.69 -22.07 17.85
N TYR A 67 2.82 -21.07 17.67
CA TYR A 67 2.00 -20.94 16.47
C TYR A 67 2.89 -20.89 15.23
N LYS A 68 2.69 -21.85 14.32
CA LYS A 68 3.35 -21.89 13.01
C LYS A 68 2.30 -21.68 11.93
N PRO A 69 2.32 -20.53 11.22
CA PRO A 69 1.36 -20.28 10.14
C PRO A 69 1.60 -21.25 8.99
N LYS A 70 0.53 -21.89 8.50
CA LYS A 70 0.56 -22.74 7.31
C LYS A 70 -0.10 -22.00 6.16
N GLU A 71 0.73 -21.25 5.44
CA GLU A 71 0.30 -20.38 4.35
C GLU A 71 -0.04 -21.15 3.07
N GLU A 72 -1.26 -20.97 2.59
CA GLU A 72 -1.73 -21.45 1.30
C GLU A 72 -2.25 -20.26 0.47
N VAL A 73 -1.79 -20.12 -0.77
CA VAL A 73 -2.34 -19.09 -1.67
C VAL A 73 -3.77 -19.47 -2.05
N VAL A 74 -4.79 -18.63 -1.90
CA VAL A 74 -6.17 -18.98 -2.32
C VAL A 74 -6.39 -18.63 -3.80
N LYS A 75 -6.03 -17.39 -4.16
CA LYS A 75 -6.19 -16.83 -5.49
C LYS A 75 -5.19 -15.69 -5.66
N TYR A 76 -5.08 -15.19 -6.88
CA TYR A 76 -4.28 -14.02 -7.20
C TYR A 76 -5.16 -12.84 -7.55
N ILE A 77 -4.65 -11.64 -7.26
CA ILE A 77 -5.29 -10.39 -7.65
C ILE A 77 -4.28 -9.59 -8.48
N LEU A 78 -4.71 -9.23 -9.68
CA LEU A 78 -3.99 -8.34 -10.58
C LEU A 78 -4.60 -6.95 -10.49
N HIS A 79 -3.95 -6.08 -9.72
CA HIS A 79 -4.30 -4.68 -9.59
C HIS A 79 -3.70 -3.86 -10.72
N GLY A 80 -4.51 -3.04 -11.38
CA GLY A 80 -4.09 -2.06 -12.38
C GLY A 80 -4.56 -0.66 -12.02
N LYS A 81 -3.63 0.23 -11.69
CA LYS A 81 -3.91 1.64 -11.45
C LYS A 81 -3.45 2.48 -12.65
N PHE A 82 -4.42 3.06 -13.36
CA PHE A 82 -4.23 3.73 -14.63
C PHE A 82 -4.41 5.24 -14.48
N THR A 83 -3.41 5.91 -13.91
CA THR A 83 -3.44 7.37 -13.78
C THR A 83 -3.26 8.06 -15.14
N LYS A 84 -3.51 9.37 -15.21
CA LYS A 84 -3.29 10.16 -16.43
C LYS A 84 -1.87 10.06 -16.99
N ASN A 85 -0.85 9.99 -16.13
CA ASN A 85 0.55 10.16 -16.51
C ASN A 85 1.38 8.88 -16.41
N ASN A 86 0.81 7.80 -15.88
CA ASN A 86 1.54 6.56 -15.59
C ASN A 86 0.58 5.40 -15.33
N THR A 87 1.05 4.17 -15.53
CA THR A 87 0.33 2.96 -15.11
C THR A 87 1.13 2.16 -14.11
N HIS A 88 0.44 1.60 -13.13
CA HIS A 88 1.00 0.70 -12.14
C HIS A 88 0.24 -0.63 -12.19
N LEU A 89 0.95 -1.71 -12.45
CA LEU A 89 0.42 -3.07 -12.40
C LEU A 89 1.02 -3.77 -11.20
N THR A 90 0.21 -4.40 -10.38
CA THR A 90 0.67 -5.12 -9.19
C THR A 90 -0.04 -6.46 -9.12
N PHE A 91 0.73 -7.53 -9.04
CA PHE A 91 0.22 -8.88 -8.87
C PHE A 91 0.47 -9.32 -7.44
N SER A 92 -0.60 -9.63 -6.72
CA SER A 92 -0.59 -10.08 -5.33
C SER A 92 -1.22 -11.46 -5.20
N SER A 93 -0.68 -12.27 -4.30
CA SER A 93 -1.30 -13.52 -3.88
C SER A 93 -2.13 -13.26 -2.63
N VAL A 94 -3.40 -13.68 -2.64
CA VAL A 94 -4.24 -13.78 -1.44
C VAL A 94 -3.82 -15.04 -0.70
N VAL A 95 -3.43 -14.93 0.56
CA VAL A 95 -2.88 -16.04 1.36
C VAL A 95 -3.82 -16.34 2.52
N GLU A 96 -4.21 -17.60 2.66
CA GLU A 96 -4.93 -18.15 3.80
C GLU A 96 -3.96 -18.93 4.68
N ASP A 97 -4.15 -18.85 5.99
CA ASP A 97 -3.46 -19.64 6.99
C ASP A 97 -4.40 -20.70 7.54
N LYS A 98 -4.13 -21.97 7.19
CA LYS A 98 -4.97 -23.10 7.62
C LYS A 98 -4.97 -23.31 9.12
N ASN A 99 -3.96 -22.83 9.83
CA ASN A 99 -3.85 -22.99 11.27
C ASN A 99 -4.54 -21.87 12.06
N PHE A 100 -5.05 -20.82 11.39
CA PHE A 100 -5.64 -19.67 12.06
C PHE A 100 -6.72 -20.09 13.07
N HIS A 101 -7.69 -20.91 12.66
CA HIS A 101 -8.82 -21.37 13.49
C HIS A 101 -8.44 -22.29 14.66
N LYS A 102 -7.22 -22.83 14.67
CA LYS A 102 -6.76 -23.76 15.71
C LYS A 102 -6.22 -23.04 16.94
N ASN A 103 -6.07 -21.72 16.86
CA ASN A 103 -5.54 -20.93 17.97
C ASN A 103 -6.54 -20.85 19.12
N LYS A 104 -6.06 -21.23 20.31
CA LYS A 104 -6.81 -21.14 21.57
C LYS A 104 -6.97 -19.66 21.92
N GLY A 105 -8.18 -19.11 21.74
CA GLY A 105 -8.50 -17.71 22.07
C GLY A 105 -9.20 -16.91 20.96
N LEU A 106 -9.52 -17.53 19.81
CA LEU A 106 -10.27 -16.86 18.75
C LEU A 106 -11.78 -17.06 18.89
N THR A 107 -12.55 -15.98 18.74
CA THR A 107 -14.00 -16.05 18.63
C THR A 107 -14.42 -16.48 17.23
N TYR A 108 -15.59 -17.09 17.07
CA TYR A 108 -16.18 -17.38 15.75
C TYR A 108 -16.22 -16.14 14.85
N ASN A 109 -16.58 -14.98 15.39
CA ASN A 109 -16.65 -13.74 14.61
C ASN A 109 -15.28 -13.30 14.09
N ASP A 110 -14.23 -13.42 14.92
CA ASP A 110 -12.86 -13.09 14.52
C ASP A 110 -12.37 -14.03 13.42
N THR A 111 -12.74 -15.30 13.52
CA THR A 111 -12.45 -16.29 12.48
C THR A 111 -13.16 -16.00 11.16
N MET A 112 -14.42 -15.55 11.20
CA MET A 112 -15.17 -15.18 10.01
C MET A 112 -14.62 -13.90 9.37
N LEU A 113 -14.27 -12.90 10.18
CA LEU A 113 -13.66 -11.65 9.71
C LEU A 113 -12.36 -11.92 8.95
N TYR A 114 -11.54 -12.85 9.46
CA TYR A 114 -10.32 -13.29 8.78
C TYR A 114 -10.60 -13.87 7.39
N TYR A 115 -11.58 -14.76 7.26
CA TYR A 115 -11.95 -15.35 5.97
C TYR A 115 -12.52 -14.33 4.98
N LEU A 116 -13.23 -13.32 5.47
CA LEU A 116 -13.71 -12.21 4.64
C LEU A 116 -12.55 -11.34 4.12
N ASN A 117 -11.54 -11.10 4.95
CA ASN A 117 -10.44 -10.18 4.69
C ASN A 117 -9.07 -10.87 4.69
N LEU A 118 -8.89 -11.84 3.79
CA LEU A 118 -7.63 -12.57 3.68
C LEU A 118 -6.45 -11.65 3.33
N PRO A 119 -5.28 -11.85 3.96
CA PRO A 119 -4.10 -11.01 3.71
C PRO A 119 -3.53 -11.22 2.30
N GLN A 120 -2.97 -10.16 1.74
CA GLN A 120 -2.39 -10.16 0.40
C GLN A 120 -0.87 -9.93 0.47
N LYS A 121 -0.11 -10.69 -0.33
CA LYS A 121 1.34 -10.52 -0.49
C LYS A 121 1.67 -10.16 -1.92
N VAL A 122 2.35 -9.03 -2.13
CA VAL A 122 2.78 -8.59 -3.46
C VAL A 122 3.88 -9.52 -3.97
N LYS A 123 3.71 -10.04 -5.18
CA LYS A 123 4.68 -10.89 -5.87
C LYS A 123 5.45 -10.12 -6.93
N ILE A 124 4.74 -9.31 -7.70
CA ILE A 124 5.32 -8.52 -8.80
C ILE A 124 4.70 -7.13 -8.76
N SER A 125 5.54 -6.11 -8.84
CA SER A 125 5.11 -4.72 -9.01
C SER A 125 5.83 -4.15 -10.22
N LEU A 126 5.06 -3.67 -11.18
CA LEU A 126 5.56 -3.05 -12.40
C LEU A 126 4.90 -1.71 -12.63
N SER A 127 5.64 -0.81 -13.26
CA SER A 127 5.11 0.42 -13.82
C SER A 127 5.74 0.65 -15.18
N THR A 128 5.13 1.48 -16.02
CA THR A 128 5.66 1.79 -17.36
C THR A 128 7.05 2.39 -17.32
N GLY A 129 7.38 3.15 -16.27
CA GLY A 129 8.73 3.65 -16.06
C GLY A 129 9.79 2.56 -15.89
N CYS A 130 9.43 1.37 -15.38
CA CYS A 130 10.35 0.25 -15.20
C CYS A 130 10.81 -0.34 -16.54
N LEU A 131 10.00 -0.22 -17.59
CA LEU A 131 10.36 -0.64 -18.96
C LEU A 131 11.23 0.40 -19.69
N GLY A 132 11.58 1.52 -19.04
CA GLY A 132 12.43 2.55 -19.62
C GLY A 132 11.68 3.73 -20.23
N PHE A 133 10.34 3.74 -20.23
CA PHE A 133 9.57 4.90 -20.69
C PHE A 133 9.74 6.09 -19.74
N ARG A 134 10.31 7.19 -20.24
CA ARG A 134 10.60 8.38 -19.43
C ARG A 134 9.60 9.52 -19.66
N LYS A 135 9.38 10.31 -18.61
CA LYS A 135 8.64 11.58 -18.62
C LYS A 135 7.21 11.46 -19.17
N ALA A 136 6.92 12.02 -20.34
CA ALA A 136 5.58 12.01 -20.93
C ALA A 136 5.24 10.64 -21.53
N ALA A 137 6.23 9.92 -22.08
CA ALA A 137 6.02 8.67 -22.80
C ALA A 137 5.39 7.56 -21.94
N ARG A 138 5.65 7.55 -20.61
CA ARG A 138 5.08 6.55 -19.69
C ARG A 138 3.56 6.67 -19.47
N GLY A 139 2.95 7.80 -19.86
CA GLY A 139 1.50 8.00 -19.81
C GLY A 139 0.78 7.62 -21.10
N GLU A 140 1.54 7.24 -22.14
CA GLU A 140 0.96 6.89 -23.44
C GLU A 140 0.49 5.43 -23.50
N TYR A 141 -0.41 5.18 -24.43
CA TYR A 141 -1.09 3.89 -24.60
C TYR A 141 -0.09 2.74 -24.86
N GLU A 142 0.84 2.93 -25.79
CA GLU A 142 1.84 1.92 -26.18
C GLU A 142 2.70 1.47 -25.00
N ALA A 143 3.11 2.41 -24.14
CA ALA A 143 3.91 2.09 -22.96
C ALA A 143 3.15 1.15 -22.03
N ALA A 144 1.87 1.45 -21.76
CA ALA A 144 1.02 0.64 -20.90
C ALA A 144 0.72 -0.74 -21.50
N PHE A 145 0.56 -0.83 -22.82
CA PHE A 145 0.40 -2.08 -23.55
C PHE A 145 1.62 -2.99 -23.33
N GLN A 146 2.83 -2.48 -23.59
CA GLN A 146 4.07 -3.23 -23.36
C GLN A 146 4.27 -3.63 -21.90
N THR A 147 3.88 -2.76 -20.96
CA THR A 147 3.97 -3.07 -19.52
C THR A 147 3.03 -4.20 -19.11
N SER A 148 1.86 -4.25 -19.73
CA SER A 148 0.88 -5.32 -19.54
C SER A 148 1.41 -6.64 -20.09
N GLY A 149 1.95 -6.62 -21.32
CA GLY A 149 2.62 -7.77 -21.92
C GLY A 149 3.76 -8.30 -21.04
N ARG A 150 4.67 -7.42 -20.58
CA ARG A 150 5.75 -7.83 -19.66
C ARG A 150 5.23 -8.41 -18.36
N MET A 151 4.14 -7.85 -17.82
CA MET A 151 3.54 -8.38 -16.60
C MET A 151 3.02 -9.81 -16.81
N PHE A 152 2.35 -10.08 -17.93
CA PHE A 152 1.86 -11.42 -18.29
C PHE A 152 3.01 -12.41 -18.51
N GLU A 153 4.10 -11.97 -19.15
CA GLU A 153 5.32 -12.77 -19.28
C GLU A 153 5.90 -13.13 -17.92
N LEU A 154 6.06 -12.16 -17.01
CA LEU A 154 6.59 -12.43 -15.67
C LEU A 154 5.70 -13.37 -14.86
N ILE A 155 4.38 -13.26 -14.97
CA ILE A 155 3.43 -14.17 -14.31
C ILE A 155 3.63 -15.60 -14.84
N LYS A 156 3.84 -15.75 -16.15
CA LYS A 156 4.11 -17.04 -16.80
C LYS A 156 5.48 -17.60 -16.39
N GLU A 157 6.54 -16.79 -16.47
CA GLU A 157 7.92 -17.15 -16.11
C GLU A 157 8.03 -17.60 -14.64
N LYS A 158 7.34 -16.89 -13.73
CA LYS A 158 7.34 -17.21 -12.29
C LYS A 158 6.35 -18.32 -11.91
N ASN A 159 5.69 -18.95 -12.88
CA ASN A 159 4.74 -20.03 -12.71
C ASN A 159 3.62 -19.71 -11.69
N MET A 160 3.05 -18.50 -11.77
CA MET A 160 1.97 -18.05 -10.88
C MET A 160 0.59 -18.15 -11.56
N LEU A 161 0.39 -19.22 -12.34
CA LEU A 161 -0.85 -19.53 -13.08
C LEU A 161 -1.56 -20.79 -12.55
N ASN A 162 -1.18 -21.26 -11.37
CA ASN A 162 -1.74 -22.44 -10.72
C ASN A 162 -3.15 -22.20 -10.15
N LYS A 163 -3.45 -20.97 -9.70
CA LYS A 163 -4.74 -20.59 -9.09
C LYS A 163 -5.43 -19.48 -9.87
N ASP A 164 -6.69 -19.21 -9.51
CA ASP A 164 -7.54 -18.23 -10.18
C ASP A 164 -7.05 -16.80 -9.98
N ILE A 165 -7.37 -15.93 -10.94
CA ILE A 165 -6.96 -14.53 -10.99
C ILE A 165 -8.19 -13.63 -10.98
N GLU A 166 -8.17 -12.60 -10.14
CA GLU A 166 -9.13 -11.50 -10.16
C GLU A 166 -8.44 -10.24 -10.66
N VAL A 167 -9.04 -9.56 -11.64
CA VAL A 167 -8.52 -8.31 -12.18
C VAL A 167 -9.25 -7.14 -11.52
N VAL A 168 -8.49 -6.20 -10.97
CA VAL A 168 -9.03 -4.99 -10.31
C VAL A 168 -8.44 -3.77 -11.01
N MET A 169 -9.28 -2.83 -11.44
CA MET A 169 -8.85 -1.61 -12.13
C MET A 169 -9.21 -0.35 -11.34
N ASP A 170 -8.27 0.61 -11.33
CA ASP A 170 -8.41 1.94 -10.76
C ASP A 170 -8.10 3.01 -11.81
N ASP A 171 -8.81 4.14 -11.72
CA ASP A 171 -8.74 5.29 -12.62
C ASP A 171 -9.04 4.97 -14.11
N PHE A 172 -9.21 6.01 -14.93
CA PHE A 172 -9.61 5.92 -16.34
C PHE A 172 -8.56 6.51 -17.29
N GLY A 173 -7.27 6.31 -17.02
CA GLY A 173 -6.18 6.74 -17.91
C GLY A 173 -6.09 5.92 -19.21
N LYS A 174 -5.34 6.44 -20.20
CA LYS A 174 -5.09 5.77 -21.50
C LYS A 174 -4.64 4.32 -21.35
N GLY A 175 -3.83 4.06 -20.33
CA GLY A 175 -3.27 2.73 -20.09
C GLY A 175 -4.29 1.67 -19.66
N ARG A 176 -5.49 2.06 -19.22
CA ARG A 176 -6.56 1.10 -18.93
C ARG A 176 -7.05 0.41 -20.19
N ALA A 177 -7.27 1.18 -21.25
CA ALA A 177 -7.63 0.64 -22.55
C ALA A 177 -6.51 -0.25 -23.11
N ALA A 178 -5.25 0.15 -22.91
CA ALA A 178 -4.08 -0.62 -23.32
C ALA A 178 -3.96 -1.96 -22.57
N PHE A 179 -4.27 -1.97 -21.27
CA PHE A 179 -4.26 -3.19 -20.47
C PHE A 179 -5.36 -4.16 -20.90
N ILE A 180 -6.58 -3.67 -21.12
CA ILE A 180 -7.71 -4.50 -21.58
C ILE A 180 -7.38 -5.09 -22.97
N SER A 181 -6.83 -4.29 -23.88
CA SER A 181 -6.46 -4.79 -25.20
C SER A 181 -5.33 -5.82 -25.12
N ALA A 182 -4.30 -5.62 -24.29
CA ALA A 182 -3.24 -6.60 -24.06
C ALA A 182 -3.78 -7.91 -23.49
N LEU A 183 -4.74 -7.83 -22.56
CA LEU A 183 -5.39 -8.98 -21.94
C LEU A 183 -6.17 -9.80 -22.99
N VAL A 184 -6.94 -9.14 -23.86
CA VAL A 184 -7.72 -9.80 -24.92
C VAL A 184 -6.83 -10.36 -26.04
N ARG A 185 -5.67 -9.72 -26.30
CA ARG A 185 -4.75 -10.12 -27.38
C ARG A 185 -3.88 -11.31 -26.96
N LYS A 186 -2.97 -11.71 -27.86
CA LYS A 186 -2.07 -12.87 -27.67
C LYS A 186 -1.19 -12.79 -26.43
N GLU A 187 -0.88 -11.60 -25.95
CA GLU A 187 -0.02 -11.38 -24.77
C GLU A 187 -0.67 -11.90 -23.49
N GLY A 188 -1.99 -11.70 -23.35
CA GLY A 188 -2.77 -12.18 -22.21
C GLY A 188 -3.27 -13.62 -22.35
N ALA A 189 -3.06 -14.31 -23.48
CA ALA A 189 -3.74 -15.57 -23.81
C ALA A 189 -3.61 -16.69 -22.75
N SER A 190 -2.49 -16.75 -22.03
CA SER A 190 -2.30 -17.71 -20.93
C SER A 190 -3.00 -17.28 -19.64
N VAL A 191 -3.05 -15.97 -19.37
CA VAL A 191 -3.60 -15.37 -18.15
C VAL A 191 -5.13 -15.38 -18.19
N VAL A 192 -5.74 -15.07 -19.34
CA VAL A 192 -7.20 -15.00 -19.51
C VAL A 192 -7.91 -16.28 -19.07
N LYS A 193 -7.31 -17.45 -19.32
CA LYS A 193 -7.87 -18.76 -18.93
C LYS A 193 -8.04 -18.93 -17.42
N LYS A 194 -7.33 -18.13 -16.62
CA LYS A 194 -7.36 -18.15 -15.15
C LYS A 194 -8.13 -16.96 -14.57
N VAL A 195 -8.53 -15.99 -15.40
CA VAL A 195 -9.28 -14.82 -14.91
C VAL A 195 -10.72 -15.22 -14.64
N VAL A 196 -11.15 -15.12 -13.38
CA VAL A 196 -12.53 -15.45 -12.95
C VAL A 196 -13.41 -14.21 -12.89
N LYS A 197 -12.85 -13.09 -12.43
CA LYS A 197 -13.61 -11.86 -12.19
C LYS A 197 -12.80 -10.64 -12.64
N ILE A 198 -13.50 -9.69 -13.25
CA ILE A 198 -13.00 -8.34 -13.53
C ILE A 198 -13.84 -7.37 -12.70
N SER A 199 -13.20 -6.49 -11.95
CA SER A 199 -13.86 -5.50 -11.10
C SER A 199 -13.21 -4.13 -11.22
N ASP A 200 -14.03 -3.09 -11.18
CA ASP A 200 -13.58 -1.71 -11.06
C ASP A 200 -13.65 -1.27 -9.59
N ALA A 201 -12.58 -0.64 -9.09
CA ALA A 201 -12.50 -0.14 -7.73
C ALA A 201 -12.14 1.36 -7.69
N THR A 202 -12.55 2.12 -8.73
CA THR A 202 -12.26 3.56 -8.83
C THR A 202 -12.79 4.33 -7.62
N LYS A 203 -11.90 5.08 -6.96
CA LYS A 203 -12.22 5.77 -5.70
C LYS A 203 -12.94 7.09 -5.96
N LEU A 204 -14.16 7.21 -5.43
CA LEU A 204 -14.97 8.44 -5.45
C LEU A 204 -15.15 8.99 -4.04
N LYS A 205 -15.28 10.31 -3.90
CA LYS A 205 -15.51 10.99 -2.61
C LYS A 205 -16.91 11.61 -2.56
N PHE A 206 -17.58 11.52 -1.42
CA PHE A 206 -18.84 12.22 -1.13
C PHE A 206 -18.52 13.50 -0.33
N GLY A 207 -18.65 14.68 -0.94
CA GLY A 207 -18.28 15.96 -0.31
C GLY A 207 -16.75 16.07 -0.11
N GLY A 208 -16.22 15.56 0.99
CA GLY A 208 -14.78 15.38 1.23
C GLY A 208 -13.89 16.62 1.07
N VAL A 209 -12.59 16.40 0.86
CA VAL A 209 -11.60 17.49 0.71
C VAL A 209 -11.81 18.27 -0.59
N ARG A 210 -11.65 19.60 -0.54
CA ARG A 210 -11.73 20.47 -1.73
C ARG A 210 -10.64 20.09 -2.74
N SER A 211 -11.03 19.84 -4.00
CA SER A 211 -10.07 19.60 -5.09
C SER A 211 -9.27 20.87 -5.42
N PRO A 212 -8.03 20.76 -5.94
CA PRO A 212 -7.26 21.91 -6.39
C PRO A 212 -8.05 22.78 -7.39
N LYS A 213 -7.80 24.09 -7.36
CA LYS A 213 -8.43 25.05 -8.30
C LYS A 213 -8.17 24.63 -9.75
N MET A 214 -9.18 24.79 -10.60
CA MET A 214 -9.05 24.55 -12.04
C MET A 214 -7.90 25.39 -12.63
N ARG A 215 -7.06 24.75 -13.44
CA ARG A 215 -5.93 25.41 -14.12
C ARG A 215 -6.46 26.27 -15.26
N ARG A 216 -5.89 27.47 -15.42
CA ARG A 216 -6.06 28.34 -16.59
C ARG A 216 -4.90 28.01 -17.54
N LEU A 217 -5.15 27.17 -18.54
CA LEU A 217 -4.17 26.77 -19.55
C LEU A 217 -4.42 27.58 -20.83
#